data_AF-A0A9W4WTI4-F1
#
_entry.id   AF-A0A9W4WTI4-F1
#
_cell.length_a   1.000
_cell.length_b   1.000
_cell.length_c   1.000
_cell.angle_alpha   90.00
_cell.angle_beta   90.00
_cell.angle_gamma   90.00
#
_symmetry.space_group_name_H-M   'P 1'
#
loop_
_entity.id
_entity.type
_entity.pdbx_description
1 polymer ?
#
loop_
_entity_poly.entity_id
_entity_poly.type
_entity_poly.pdbx_seq_one_letter_code
_entity_poly.pdbx_strand_id
1 'polypeptide(L)'
;MSYIEFIVNLTAGDLHSGNILYSKDNDSWHICDFGFCEPADKPLESVYGNLPYVAPEVFNSKKYTFASDIYSIGILMWEISSGLPPFANLNHDYDHVMKIMNGMRPKLVPETPLDYANLMEQCWDADPLKRPNIHYLSIKITEIAKPKCISKSSYIAPEDIIGNGYYTLHPIFIEISSGQPPLSI
;
A
#
# COMPACT_ATOMS: atom_id res chain seq x y z
N MET A 1 -17.70 -8.92 -27.30
CA MET A 1 -16.92 -8.75 -26.07
C MET A 1 -15.58 -8.18 -26.46
N SER A 2 -15.31 -6.94 -26.07
CA SER A 2 -14.03 -6.30 -26.38
C SER A 2 -12.95 -6.77 -25.39
N TYR A 3 -11.70 -6.88 -25.83
CA TYR A 3 -10.55 -7.30 -24.99
C TYR A 3 -10.40 -6.43 -23.72
N ILE A 4 -10.93 -5.20 -23.77
CA ILE A 4 -10.97 -4.26 -22.65
C ILE A 4 -11.96 -4.72 -21.56
N GLU A 5 -13.16 -5.20 -21.91
CA GLU A 5 -14.11 -5.73 -20.92
C GLU A 5 -13.60 -6.99 -20.21
N PHE A 6 -12.72 -7.76 -20.88
CA PHE A 6 -12.08 -8.92 -20.28
C PHE A 6 -11.09 -8.49 -19.19
N ILE A 7 -10.22 -7.52 -19.45
CA ILE A 7 -9.23 -7.02 -18.47
C ILE A 7 -9.89 -6.33 -17.26
N VAL A 8 -10.99 -5.60 -17.47
CA VAL A 8 -11.70 -4.89 -16.38
C VAL A 8 -12.33 -5.87 -15.37
N ASN A 9 -12.47 -7.16 -15.71
CA ASN A 9 -13.09 -8.18 -14.87
C ASN A 9 -12.10 -9.19 -14.25
N LEU A 10 -10.78 -8.93 -14.33
CA LEU A 10 -9.76 -9.82 -13.76
C LEU A 10 -9.30 -9.33 -12.39
N THR A 11 -9.12 -10.25 -11.47
CA THR A 11 -8.38 -10.02 -10.23
C THR A 11 -6.90 -10.23 -10.47
N ALA A 12 -6.03 -9.49 -9.77
CA ALA A 12 -4.60 -9.72 -9.80
C ALA A 12 -4.25 -11.04 -9.09
N GLY A 13 -4.81 -11.27 -7.90
CA GLY A 13 -4.65 -12.52 -7.15
C GLY A 13 -3.29 -12.74 -6.48
N ASP A 14 -2.26 -11.98 -6.87
CA ASP A 14 -0.93 -12.02 -6.27
C ASP A 14 -0.26 -10.63 -6.20
N LEU A 15 -0.99 -9.65 -5.69
CA LEU A 15 -0.49 -8.28 -5.57
C LEU A 15 0.40 -8.12 -4.33
N HIS A 16 1.70 -7.89 -4.54
CA HIS A 16 2.70 -7.62 -3.51
C HIS A 16 3.86 -6.78 -4.07
N SER A 17 4.78 -6.31 -3.22
CA SER A 17 5.87 -5.41 -3.63
C SER A 17 6.80 -6.00 -4.70
N GLY A 18 7.07 -7.30 -4.63
CA GLY A 18 7.82 -8.02 -5.67
C GLY A 18 7.17 -8.03 -7.07
N ASN A 19 5.86 -7.75 -7.18
CA ASN A 19 5.11 -7.68 -8.43
C ASN A 19 4.79 -6.22 -8.82
N ILE A 20 5.56 -5.26 -8.29
CA ILE A 20 5.45 -3.84 -8.61
C ILE A 20 6.80 -3.35 -9.17
N LEU A 21 6.78 -2.81 -10.39
CA LEU A 21 7.96 -2.29 -11.07
C LEU A 21 7.87 -0.78 -11.21
N TYR A 22 8.99 -0.10 -10.96
CA TYR A 22 9.14 1.31 -11.27
C TYR A 22 9.74 1.50 -12.65
N SER A 23 9.04 2.24 -13.50
CA SER A 23 9.53 2.65 -14.80
C SER A 23 10.08 4.08 -14.71
N LYS A 24 11.40 4.20 -14.90
CA LYS A 24 12.11 5.49 -14.85
C LYS A 24 11.73 6.42 -16.01
N ASP A 25 11.38 5.84 -17.16
CA ASP A 25 11.13 6.61 -18.40
C ASP A 25 9.83 7.43 -18.34
N ASN A 26 8.85 6.97 -17.55
CA ASN A 26 7.55 7.60 -17.40
C ASN A 26 7.21 7.92 -15.94
N ASP A 27 8.20 7.83 -15.03
CA ASP A 27 8.07 8.13 -13.60
C ASP A 27 6.82 7.51 -12.97
N SER A 28 6.61 6.21 -13.21
CA SER A 28 5.38 5.53 -12.78
C SER A 28 5.60 4.08 -12.37
N TRP A 29 4.73 3.63 -11.47
CA TRP A 29 4.71 2.27 -10.94
C TRP A 29 3.70 1.42 -11.68
N HIS A 30 4.09 0.19 -12.02
CA HIS A 30 3.28 -0.75 -12.78
C HIS A 30 3.18 -2.07 -12.02
N ILE A 31 1.98 -2.66 -12.02
CA ILE A 31 1.81 -4.04 -11.59
C ILE A 31 2.37 -4.92 -12.72
N CYS A 32 3.22 -5.87 -12.36
CA CYS A 32 3.71 -6.91 -13.24
C CYS A 32 3.21 -8.27 -12.78
N ASP A 33 3.53 -9.30 -13.57
CA ASP A 33 3.13 -10.68 -13.34
C ASP A 33 1.62 -10.93 -13.29
N PHE A 34 1.02 -11.04 -14.48
CA PHE A 34 -0.38 -11.41 -14.66
C PHE A 34 -0.60 -12.93 -14.73
N GLY A 35 0.39 -13.74 -14.31
CA GLY A 35 0.32 -15.20 -14.37
C GLY A 35 -0.80 -15.81 -13.54
N PHE A 36 -1.31 -15.05 -12.57
CA PHE A 36 -2.40 -15.41 -11.66
C PHE A 36 -3.72 -14.67 -11.94
N CYS A 37 -3.77 -13.88 -13.02
CA CYS A 37 -4.97 -13.12 -13.35
C CYS A 37 -6.10 -14.05 -13.79
N GLU A 38 -7.20 -13.98 -13.05
CA GLU A 38 -8.37 -14.81 -13.26
C GLU A 38 -9.63 -13.95 -13.16
N PRO A 39 -10.75 -14.35 -13.81
CA PRO A 39 -12.02 -13.67 -13.62
C PRO A 39 -12.39 -13.61 -12.14
N ALA A 40 -12.85 -12.45 -11.69
CA ALA A 40 -13.36 -12.29 -10.35
C ALA A 40 -14.45 -13.34 -10.04
N ASP A 41 -14.49 -13.80 -8.78
CA ASP A 41 -15.47 -14.77 -8.27
C ASP A 41 -15.39 -16.19 -8.86
N LYS A 42 -14.39 -16.47 -9.72
CA LYS A 42 -14.10 -17.82 -10.19
C LYS A 42 -13.56 -18.67 -9.02
N PRO A 43 -14.23 -19.79 -8.66
CA PRO A 43 -13.68 -20.73 -7.68
C PRO A 43 -12.39 -21.36 -8.20
N LEU A 44 -11.41 -21.53 -7.31
CA LEU A 44 -10.11 -22.13 -7.59
C LEU A 44 -9.93 -23.45 -6.84
N GLU A 45 -9.03 -24.30 -7.35
CA GLU A 45 -8.68 -25.57 -6.70
C GLU A 45 -7.88 -25.35 -5.40
N SER A 46 -6.98 -24.36 -5.42
CA SER A 46 -6.11 -23.97 -4.31
C SER A 46 -5.97 -22.45 -4.20
N VAL A 47 -5.58 -22.00 -3.01
CA VAL A 47 -5.16 -20.62 -2.74
C VAL A 47 -3.69 -20.49 -3.12
N TYR A 48 -3.32 -19.36 -3.71
CA TYR A 48 -1.96 -19.05 -4.14
C TYR A 48 -1.55 -17.63 -3.72
N GLY A 49 -0.35 -17.23 -4.13
CA GLY A 49 0.20 -15.91 -3.85
C GLY A 49 0.82 -15.76 -2.46
N ASN A 50 1.32 -14.55 -2.21
CA ASN A 50 2.12 -14.27 -1.02
C ASN A 50 1.23 -14.10 0.24
N LEU A 51 1.31 -15.05 1.18
CA LEU A 51 0.38 -15.22 2.32
C LEU A 51 0.01 -13.95 3.09
N PRO A 52 0.94 -13.02 3.44
CA PRO A 52 0.60 -11.75 4.09
C PRO A 52 -0.40 -10.89 3.34
N TYR A 53 -0.40 -10.98 2.01
CA TYR A 53 -1.22 -10.18 1.10
C TYR A 53 -2.53 -10.88 0.74
N VAL A 54 -2.70 -12.16 1.07
CA VAL A 54 -3.92 -12.90 0.77
C VAL A 54 -5.02 -12.52 1.77
N ALA A 55 -6.15 -12.05 1.26
CA ALA A 55 -7.29 -11.66 2.09
C ALA A 55 -7.89 -12.86 2.84
N PRO A 56 -8.33 -12.70 4.11
CA PRO A 56 -8.73 -13.82 4.96
C PRO A 56 -9.90 -14.64 4.39
N GLU A 57 -10.83 -14.02 3.67
CA GLU A 57 -11.96 -14.70 3.06
C GLU A 57 -11.58 -15.63 1.89
N VAL A 58 -10.41 -15.41 1.28
CA VAL A 58 -9.91 -16.23 0.16
C VAL A 58 -9.59 -17.64 0.66
N PHE A 59 -9.10 -17.78 1.90
CA PHE A 59 -8.78 -19.10 2.47
C PHE A 59 -9.99 -20.04 2.57
N ASN A 60 -11.17 -19.48 2.82
CA ASN A 60 -12.41 -20.24 2.97
C ASN A 60 -13.13 -20.41 1.62
N SER A 61 -13.19 -19.34 0.83
CA SER A 61 -13.96 -19.32 -0.41
C SER A 61 -13.20 -19.89 -1.61
N LYS A 62 -11.86 -19.89 -1.55
CA LYS A 62 -10.95 -20.14 -2.69
C LYS A 62 -11.32 -19.30 -3.91
N LYS A 63 -11.71 -18.05 -3.66
CA LYS A 63 -12.11 -17.08 -4.68
C LYS A 63 -11.39 -15.78 -4.44
N TYR A 64 -10.75 -15.27 -5.48
CA TYR A 64 -10.28 -13.90 -5.49
C TYR A 64 -11.38 -13.01 -6.03
N THR A 65 -11.46 -11.83 -5.44
CA THR A 65 -12.40 -10.77 -5.78
C THR A 65 -11.66 -9.44 -5.84
N PHE A 66 -12.30 -8.42 -6.40
CA PHE A 66 -11.72 -7.07 -6.33
C PHE A 66 -11.51 -6.62 -4.88
N ALA A 67 -12.40 -7.01 -3.95
CA ALA A 67 -12.21 -6.70 -2.54
C ALA A 67 -10.98 -7.40 -1.94
N SER A 68 -10.60 -8.59 -2.45
CA SER A 68 -9.36 -9.24 -2.03
C SER A 68 -8.11 -8.53 -2.58
N ASP A 69 -8.15 -7.99 -3.80
CA ASP A 69 -7.03 -7.17 -4.30
C ASP A 69 -6.89 -5.86 -3.51
N ILE A 70 -8.01 -5.25 -3.09
CA ILE A 70 -7.99 -4.06 -2.22
C ILE A 70 -7.33 -4.37 -0.86
N TYR A 71 -7.57 -5.56 -0.32
CA TYR A 71 -6.87 -6.02 0.88
C TYR A 71 -5.36 -6.07 0.67
N SER A 72 -4.89 -6.65 -0.44
CA SER A 72 -3.48 -6.68 -0.79
C SER A 72 -2.87 -5.28 -0.89
N ILE A 73 -3.62 -4.31 -1.45
CA ILE A 73 -3.21 -2.90 -1.47
C ILE A 73 -3.09 -2.33 -0.05
N GLY A 74 -3.97 -2.68 0.88
CA GLY A 74 -3.84 -2.28 2.28
C GLY A 74 -2.55 -2.77 2.93
N ILE A 75 -2.14 -4.01 2.64
CA ILE A 75 -0.86 -4.56 3.12
C ILE A 75 0.34 -3.87 2.46
N LEU A 76 0.26 -3.55 1.17
CA LEU A 76 1.26 -2.74 0.47
C LEU A 76 1.40 -1.33 1.05
N MET A 77 0.28 -0.69 1.38
CA MET A 77 0.30 0.63 2.03
C MET A 77 1.06 0.57 3.37
N TRP A 78 0.87 -0.51 4.13
CA TRP A 78 1.60 -0.74 5.36
C TRP A 78 3.10 -0.97 5.13
N GLU A 79 3.47 -1.76 4.13
CA GLU A 79 4.86 -1.99 3.74
C GLU A 79 5.54 -0.68 3.35
N ILE A 80 4.87 0.17 2.55
CA ILE A 80 5.35 1.51 2.18
C ILE A 80 5.55 2.38 3.42
N SER A 81 4.57 2.39 4.32
CA SER A 81 4.64 3.23 5.53
C SER A 81 5.68 2.75 6.54
N SER A 82 5.96 1.44 6.61
CA SER A 82 6.90 0.85 7.56
C SER A 82 8.32 0.77 7.01
N GLY A 83 8.48 0.70 5.68
CA GLY A 83 9.73 0.36 5.02
C GLY A 83 10.17 -1.09 5.26
N LEU A 84 9.27 -1.96 5.75
CA LEU A 84 9.58 -3.33 6.15
C LEU A 84 8.64 -4.32 5.46
N PRO A 85 9.13 -5.54 5.13
CA PRO A 85 8.24 -6.57 4.61
C PRO A 85 7.16 -6.92 5.66
N PRO A 86 5.91 -7.17 5.24
CA PRO A 86 4.85 -7.51 6.16
C PRO A 86 5.20 -8.76 6.94
N PHE A 87 5.08 -8.67 8.25
CA PHE A 87 5.36 -9.77 9.18
C PHE A 87 6.80 -10.32 9.11
N ALA A 88 7.79 -9.51 8.72
CA ALA A 88 9.21 -9.90 8.66
C ALA A 88 9.77 -10.55 9.95
N ASN A 89 9.18 -10.22 11.10
CA ASN A 89 9.57 -10.75 12.41
C ASN A 89 8.82 -12.03 12.81
N LEU A 90 7.93 -12.54 11.97
CA LEU A 90 7.24 -13.80 12.20
C LEU A 90 8.03 -14.91 11.52
N ASN A 91 8.63 -15.79 12.32
CA ASN A 91 9.11 -17.07 11.81
C ASN A 91 7.96 -17.76 11.06
N HIS A 92 8.25 -18.41 9.92
CA HIS A 92 7.29 -19.15 9.08
C HIS A 92 6.65 -20.39 9.77
N ASP A 93 6.49 -20.34 11.09
CA ASP A 93 5.76 -21.34 11.86
C ASP A 93 4.27 -21.28 11.58
N TYR A 94 3.67 -22.47 11.56
CA TYR A 94 2.25 -22.71 11.30
C TYR A 94 1.33 -21.81 12.15
N ASP A 95 1.68 -21.60 13.42
CA ASP A 95 0.90 -20.77 14.34
C ASP A 95 0.79 -19.30 13.91
N HIS A 96 1.80 -18.76 13.23
CA HIS A 96 1.77 -17.38 12.74
C HIS A 96 0.91 -17.24 11.48
N VAL A 97 1.02 -18.21 10.57
CA VAL A 97 0.14 -18.29 9.40
C VAL A 97 -1.32 -18.37 9.84
N MET A 98 -1.62 -19.21 10.83
CA MET A 98 -2.97 -19.31 11.41
C MET A 98 -3.44 -18.00 12.03
N LYS A 99 -2.57 -17.22 12.68
CA LYS A 99 -2.94 -15.90 13.21
C LYS A 99 -3.29 -14.91 12.10
N ILE A 100 -2.53 -14.88 11.01
CA ILE A 100 -2.81 -14.03 9.84
C ILE A 100 -4.15 -14.42 9.21
N MET A 101 -4.36 -15.71 8.97
CA MET A 101 -5.64 -16.26 8.47
C MET A 101 -6.82 -15.89 9.40
N ASN A 102 -6.59 -15.86 10.71
CA ASN A 102 -7.59 -15.46 11.71
C ASN A 102 -7.73 -13.95 11.92
N GLY A 103 -7.15 -13.12 11.04
CA GLY A 103 -7.39 -11.68 11.06
C GLY A 103 -6.30 -10.86 11.76
N MET A 104 -5.14 -11.44 12.11
CA MET A 104 -4.00 -10.65 12.56
C MET A 104 -3.60 -9.64 11.48
N ARG A 105 -3.35 -8.40 11.89
CA ARG A 105 -2.86 -7.32 11.03
C ARG A 105 -1.53 -6.79 11.57
N PRO A 106 -0.67 -6.23 10.69
CA PRO A 106 0.51 -5.52 11.14
C PRO A 106 0.15 -4.35 12.06
N LYS A 107 1.03 -4.03 13.01
CA LYS A 107 0.83 -2.86 13.90
C LYS A 107 1.01 -1.59 13.09
N LEU A 108 0.15 -0.59 13.32
CA LEU A 108 0.34 0.74 12.75
C LEU A 108 1.71 1.29 13.10
N VAL A 109 2.35 1.93 12.11
CA VAL A 109 3.66 2.53 12.28
C VAL A 109 3.46 3.90 12.93
N PRO A 110 4.20 4.24 14.00
CA PRO A 110 4.17 5.58 14.56
C PRO A 110 4.50 6.61 13.46
N GLU A 111 3.87 7.78 13.53
CA GLU A 111 4.06 8.87 12.56
C GLU A 111 3.44 8.65 11.16
N THR A 112 2.82 7.51 10.88
CA THR A 112 1.97 7.37 9.68
C THR A 112 0.87 8.45 9.71
N PRO A 113 0.71 9.26 8.65
CA PRO A 113 -0.34 10.27 8.59
C PRO A 113 -1.73 9.64 8.83
N LEU A 114 -2.54 10.27 9.70
CA LEU A 114 -3.82 9.71 10.14
C LEU A 114 -4.76 9.35 8.97
N ASP A 115 -4.84 10.21 7.95
CA ASP A 115 -5.66 9.97 6.76
C ASP A 115 -5.20 8.70 5.99
N TYR A 116 -3.89 8.47 5.94
CA TYR A 116 -3.29 7.29 5.30
C TYR A 116 -3.52 6.03 6.13
N ALA A 117 -3.32 6.11 7.45
CA ALA A 117 -3.58 5.00 8.36
C ALA A 117 -5.05 4.56 8.30
N ASN A 118 -5.99 5.51 8.35
CA ASN A 118 -7.43 5.21 8.27
C ASN A 118 -7.81 4.57 6.93
N LEU A 119 -7.22 5.03 5.82
CA LEU A 119 -7.48 4.45 4.50
C LEU A 119 -6.90 3.05 4.36
N MET A 120 -5.67 2.85 4.84
CA MET A 120 -4.99 1.56 4.92
C MET A 120 -5.82 0.56 5.75
N GLU A 121 -6.35 0.99 6.89
CA GLU A 121 -7.17 0.14 7.75
C GLU A 121 -8.51 -0.24 7.11
N GLN A 122 -9.13 0.67 6.35
CA GLN A 122 -10.32 0.35 5.56
C GLN A 122 -10.02 -0.67 4.47
N CYS A 123 -8.84 -0.62 3.85
CA CYS A 123 -8.46 -1.56 2.80
C CYS A 123 -8.32 -2.99 3.32
N TRP A 124 -7.80 -3.18 4.53
CA TRP A 124 -7.58 -4.52 5.11
C TRP A 124 -8.66 -5.00 6.10
N ASP A 125 -9.85 -4.37 6.07
CA ASP A 125 -10.99 -4.76 6.91
C ASP A 125 -11.30 -6.26 6.73
N ALA A 126 -11.66 -6.92 7.82
CA ALA A 126 -12.02 -8.34 7.80
C ALA A 126 -13.28 -8.60 6.97
N ASP A 127 -14.21 -7.65 6.93
CA ASP A 127 -15.39 -7.70 6.09
C ASP A 127 -15.08 -7.12 4.70
N PRO A 128 -15.06 -7.95 3.63
CA PRO A 128 -14.76 -7.48 2.28
C PRO A 128 -15.75 -6.43 1.78
N LEU A 129 -16.97 -6.36 2.33
CA LEU A 129 -17.98 -5.37 1.93
C LEU A 129 -17.71 -3.96 2.49
N LYS A 130 -16.87 -3.85 3.53
CA LYS A 130 -16.47 -2.56 4.11
C LYS A 130 -15.25 -1.96 3.42
N ARG A 131 -14.56 -2.74 2.58
CA ARG A 131 -13.39 -2.28 1.85
C ARG A 131 -13.82 -1.30 0.74
N PRO A 132 -13.03 -0.25 0.49
CA PRO A 132 -13.33 0.67 -0.59
C PRO A 132 -13.23 -0.02 -1.95
N ASN A 133 -14.00 0.44 -2.94
CA ASN A 133 -13.72 0.07 -4.32
C ASN A 133 -12.48 0.82 -4.84
N ILE A 134 -11.88 0.30 -5.91
CA ILE A 134 -10.64 0.83 -6.47
C ILE A 134 -10.75 2.30 -6.91
N HIS A 135 -11.92 2.74 -7.36
CA HIS A 135 -12.15 4.13 -7.78
C HIS A 135 -12.09 5.09 -6.57
N TYR A 136 -12.80 4.76 -5.49
CA TYR A 136 -12.74 5.53 -4.25
C TYR A 136 -11.33 5.55 -3.66
N LEU A 137 -10.66 4.39 -3.64
CA LEU A 137 -9.30 4.27 -3.15
C LEU A 137 -8.32 5.14 -3.94
N SER A 138 -8.40 5.12 -5.27
CA SER A 138 -7.58 5.95 -6.16
C SER A 138 -7.75 7.45 -5.89
N ILE A 139 -9.00 7.91 -5.70
CA ILE A 139 -9.29 9.31 -5.34
C ILE A 139 -8.63 9.66 -4.00
N LYS A 140 -8.82 8.82 -2.98
CA LYS A 140 -8.31 9.10 -1.63
C LYS A 140 -6.79 9.11 -1.56
N ILE A 141 -6.11 8.18 -2.22
CA ILE A 141 -4.65 8.17 -2.32
C ILE A 141 -4.16 9.47 -2.98
N THR A 142 -4.82 9.90 -4.06
CA THR A 142 -4.48 11.14 -4.76
C THR A 142 -4.68 12.37 -3.87
N GLU A 143 -5.76 12.40 -3.07
CA GLU A 143 -5.99 13.49 -2.11
C GLU A 143 -4.91 13.55 -1.02
N ILE A 144 -4.49 12.40 -0.50
CA ILE A 144 -3.45 12.32 0.54
C ILE A 144 -2.08 12.71 -0.02
N ALA A 145 -1.77 12.32 -1.26
CA ALA A 145 -0.50 12.60 -1.91
C ALA A 145 -0.34 14.06 -2.36
N LYS A 146 -1.43 14.85 -2.40
CA LYS A 146 -1.33 16.28 -2.70
C LYS A 146 -0.53 16.98 -1.59
N PRO A 147 0.44 17.84 -1.95
CA PRO A 147 1.11 18.66 -0.96
C PRO A 147 0.07 19.49 -0.22
N LYS A 148 -0.11 19.25 1.09
CA LYS A 148 -0.94 20.10 1.93
C LYS A 148 -0.24 21.46 2.01
N CYS A 149 -0.75 22.46 1.30
CA CYS A 149 -0.28 23.84 1.46
C CYS A 149 -0.42 24.20 2.94
N ILE A 150 0.70 24.33 3.64
CA ILE A 150 0.70 24.92 4.97
C ILE A 150 0.37 26.40 4.74
N SER A 151 -0.89 26.78 4.96
CA SER A 151 -1.18 28.19 5.24
C SER A 151 -0.37 28.52 6.48
N LYS A 152 0.66 29.36 6.35
CA LYS A 152 1.42 29.88 7.49
C LYS A 152 0.44 30.56 8.44
N SER A 153 -0.04 29.83 9.44
CA SER A 153 -0.70 30.38 10.62
C SER A 153 0.04 29.88 11.85
N SER A 154 1.20 30.48 12.04
CA SER A 154 1.82 30.79 13.34
C SER A 154 3.12 31.51 13.01
N TYR A 155 3.02 32.81 12.74
CA TYR A 155 4.18 33.68 12.91
C TYR A 155 4.57 33.58 14.39
N ILE A 156 5.67 32.92 14.70
CA ILE A 156 6.33 32.99 16.00
C ILE A 156 7.21 34.24 15.96
N ALA A 157 6.97 35.18 16.87
CA ALA A 157 7.77 36.40 16.98
C ALA A 157 9.22 36.04 17.36
N PRO A 158 10.24 36.72 16.81
CA PRO A 158 11.65 36.40 17.08
C PRO A 158 12.04 36.45 18.57
N GLU A 159 11.30 37.19 19.39
CA GLU A 159 11.50 37.29 20.84
C GLU A 159 11.23 35.99 21.64
N ASP A 160 10.50 35.01 21.08
CA ASP A 160 10.19 33.76 21.79
C ASP A 160 11.26 32.65 21.59
N ILE A 161 12.30 32.90 20.78
CA ILE A 161 13.41 31.97 20.57
C ILE A 161 14.57 32.36 21.50
N ILE A 162 14.46 32.01 22.78
CA ILE A 162 15.60 32.00 23.70
C ILE A 162 15.72 30.61 24.31
N GLY A 163 16.68 29.81 23.82
CA GLY A 163 17.18 28.63 24.52
C GLY A 163 17.32 27.37 23.67
N ASN A 164 18.47 27.22 23.01
CA ASN A 164 19.17 25.98 22.63
C ASN A 164 18.36 24.71 22.30
N GLY A 165 18.36 24.34 21.00
CA GLY A 165 18.17 22.96 20.57
C GLY A 165 17.56 22.88 19.17
N TYR A 166 18.40 22.76 18.14
CA TYR A 166 17.97 22.57 16.76
C TYR A 166 17.20 21.25 16.61
N TYR A 167 15.89 21.31 16.41
CA TYR A 167 15.12 20.19 15.86
C TYR A 167 14.90 20.45 14.37
N THR A 168 15.75 19.87 13.53
CA THR A 168 15.46 19.74 12.10
C THR A 168 14.50 18.57 11.93
N LEU A 169 13.21 18.86 11.79
CA LEU A 169 12.23 17.91 11.27
C LEU A 169 12.61 17.64 9.80
N HIS A 170 13.17 16.47 9.54
CA HIS A 170 13.41 15.99 8.17
C HIS A 170 12.05 15.54 7.61
N PRO A 171 11.49 16.19 6.59
CA PRO A 171 10.31 15.67 5.90
C PRO A 171 10.75 14.43 5.14
N ILE A 172 10.13 13.29 5.45
CA ILE A 172 10.19 12.12 4.57
C ILE A 172 9.34 12.47 3.33
N PHE A 173 9.94 12.26 2.15
CA PHE A 173 9.45 12.52 0.78
C PHE A 173 9.67 13.93 0.19
N ILE A 174 10.83 14.11 -0.46
CA ILE A 174 11.03 14.33 -1.92
C ILE A 174 12.44 14.91 -2.09
N GLU A 175 13.41 14.07 -2.45
CA GLU A 175 14.58 14.50 -3.22
C GLU A 175 14.83 13.46 -4.31
N ILE A 176 14.21 13.67 -5.47
CA ILE A 176 14.81 13.25 -6.73
C ILE A 176 15.57 14.48 -7.23
N SER A 177 16.75 14.74 -6.66
CA SER A 177 17.65 15.69 -7.29
C SER A 177 18.09 15.06 -8.61
N SER A 178 17.64 15.64 -9.73
CA SER A 178 18.23 15.45 -11.03
C SER A 178 19.70 15.88 -10.96
N GLY A 179 20.58 14.92 -10.64
CA GLY A 179 22.01 15.12 -10.74
C GLY A 179 22.40 15.23 -12.21
N GLN A 180 22.74 16.45 -12.65
CA GLN A 180 23.56 16.63 -13.84
C GLN A 180 24.83 15.78 -13.70
N PRO A 181 25.28 15.08 -14.77
CA PRO A 181 26.62 14.51 -14.76
C PRO A 181 27.64 15.67 -14.69
N PRO A 182 28.70 15.56 -13.88
CA PRO A 182 29.73 16.59 -13.85
C PRO A 182 30.41 16.72 -15.21
N LEU A 183 30.54 17.97 -15.67
CA LEU A 183 31.41 18.36 -16.77
C LEU A 183 32.87 18.05 -16.41
N SER A 184 33.46 17.15 -17.21
CA SER A 184 34.84 17.07 -17.70
C SER A 184 36.03 17.21 -16.75
N ILE A 185 36.99 16.29 -16.92
CA ILE A 185 38.35 16.66 -17.36
C ILE A 185 38.70 15.79 -18.56
#